data_AF-A0A7S3U468-F1
#
_entry.id   AF-A0A7S3U468-F1
#
_cell.length_a   1.000
_cell.length_b   1.000
_cell.length_c   1.000
_cell.angle_alpha   90.00
_cell.angle_beta   90.00
_cell.angle_gamma   90.00
#
_symmetry.space_group_name_H-M   'P 1'
#
loop_
_entity.id
_entity.type
_entity.pdbx_description
1 polymer ?
#
loop_
_entity_poly.entity_id
_entity_poly.type
_entity_poly.pdbx_seq_one_letter_code
_entity_poly.pdbx_strand_id
1 'polypeptide(L)'
;PCALGHSGLTDDELEERLTEICRQKLDNLAEAGMVQVSKDGNGEIRPLQLGYLMARFCVEMDTMRLFRNLTASSTEVDVLHLLASSTEFEAGIVLRHNEKK
;
A
#
# COMPACT_ATOMS: atom_id res chain seq x y z
N PRO A 1 1.99 20.30 18.54
CA PRO A 1 2.58 19.57 17.40
C PRO A 1 1.46 19.04 16.48
N CYS A 2 1.08 19.83 15.48
CA CYS A 2 0.10 19.41 14.47
C CYS A 2 0.80 18.39 13.56
N ALA A 3 0.27 17.16 13.45
CA ALA A 3 0.89 16.03 12.76
C ALA A 3 1.16 16.25 11.25
N LEU A 4 0.73 17.39 10.71
CA LEU A 4 0.87 17.79 9.32
C LEU A 4 1.67 19.11 9.14
N GLY A 5 2.21 19.70 10.21
CA GLY A 5 3.18 20.81 10.12
C GLY A 5 2.67 22.17 9.62
N HIS A 6 1.36 22.45 9.65
CA HIS A 6 0.75 23.62 8.98
C HIS A 6 0.91 24.99 9.64
N SER A 7 1.63 25.12 10.75
CA SER A 7 1.83 26.43 11.37
C SER A 7 2.90 27.22 10.61
N GLY A 8 2.55 27.76 9.44
CA GLY A 8 3.42 28.71 8.71
C GLY A 8 3.36 28.72 7.18
N LEU A 9 2.52 27.92 6.52
CA LEU A 9 2.44 27.87 5.05
C LEU A 9 1.34 28.81 4.53
N THR A 10 1.60 29.46 3.41
CA THR A 10 0.59 30.13 2.59
C THR A 10 -0.34 29.11 1.91
N ASP A 11 -1.52 29.55 1.46
CA ASP A 11 -2.48 28.68 0.77
C ASP A 11 -1.86 28.01 -0.46
N ASP A 12 -1.03 28.74 -1.21
CA ASP A 12 -0.31 28.22 -2.39
C ASP A 12 0.71 27.14 -2.00
N GLU A 13 1.50 27.36 -0.94
CA GLU A 13 2.48 26.38 -0.45
C GLU A 13 1.80 25.11 0.10
N LEU A 14 0.59 25.26 0.67
CA LEU A 14 -0.21 24.13 1.11
C LEU A 14 -0.74 23.32 -0.07
N GLU A 15 -1.27 23.98 -1.09
CA GLU A 15 -1.77 23.31 -2.30
C GLU A 15 -0.64 22.56 -3.03
N GLU A 16 0.53 23.19 -3.15
CA GLU A 16 1.72 22.54 -3.71
C GLU A 16 2.12 21.31 -2.90
N ARG A 17 2.14 21.43 -1.56
CA ARG A 17 2.49 20.31 -0.68
C ARG A 17 1.48 19.16 -0.74
N LEU A 18 0.19 19.46 -0.79
CA LEU A 18 -0.86 18.43 -0.91
C LEU A 18 -0.76 17.72 -2.25
N THR A 19 -0.53 18.47 -3.33
CA THR A 19 -0.34 17.93 -4.68
C THR A 19 0.88 17.03 -4.74
N GLU A 20 2.01 17.45 -4.14
CA GLU A 20 3.24 16.67 -4.03
C GLU A 20 3.00 15.33 -3.31
N ILE A 21 2.31 15.36 -2.15
CA ILE A 21 1.99 14.14 -1.39
C ILE A 21 1.08 13.21 -2.19
N CYS A 22 0.03 13.73 -2.82
CA CYS A 22 -0.88 12.93 -3.63
C CYS A 22 -0.15 12.26 -4.79
N ARG A 23 0.71 13.00 -5.49
CA ARG A 23 1.55 12.48 -6.58
C ARG A 23 2.45 11.34 -6.08
N GLN A 24 3.19 11.57 -4.99
CA GLN A 24 4.06 10.55 -4.41
C GLN A 24 3.29 9.28 -4.01
N LYS A 25 2.08 9.41 -3.46
CA LYS A 25 1.25 8.24 -3.11
C LYS A 25 0.72 7.50 -4.33
N LEU A 26 0.35 8.21 -5.38
CA LEU A 26 -0.07 7.60 -6.65
C LEU A 26 1.10 6.86 -7.33
N ASP A 27 2.29 7.46 -7.34
CA ASP A 27 3.49 6.83 -7.90
C ASP A 27 3.83 5.54 -7.16
N ASN A 28 3.75 5.54 -5.82
CA ASN A 28 3.96 4.34 -5.00
C ASN A 28 2.94 3.23 -5.31
N LEU A 29 1.67 3.60 -5.51
CA LEU A 29 0.61 2.64 -5.88
C LEU A 29 0.82 2.10 -7.30
N ALA A 30 1.31 2.92 -8.22
CA ALA A 30 1.60 2.52 -9.59
C ALA A 30 2.80 1.57 -9.65
N GLU A 31 3.88 1.86 -8.92
CA GLU A 31 5.06 0.99 -8.80
C GLU A 31 4.72 -0.37 -8.15
N ALA A 32 3.81 -0.36 -7.17
CA ALA A 32 3.31 -1.58 -6.55
C ALA A 32 2.41 -2.41 -7.48
N GLY A 33 1.94 -1.85 -8.60
CA GLY A 33 1.02 -2.52 -9.52
C GLY A 33 -0.44 -2.50 -9.08
N MET A 34 -0.83 -1.54 -8.23
CA MET A 34 -2.21 -1.37 -7.76
C MET A 34 -3.04 -0.52 -8.72
N VAL A 35 -2.44 0.50 -9.31
CA VAL A 35 -3.11 1.42 -10.25
C VAL A 35 -2.25 1.65 -11.48
N GLN A 36 -2.88 2.09 -12.56
CA GLN A 36 -2.24 2.63 -13.73
C GLN A 36 -2.64 4.11 -13.85
N VAL A 37 -1.63 4.99 -13.90
CA VAL A 37 -1.83 6.42 -14.12
C VAL A 37 -1.50 6.73 -15.57
N SER A 38 -2.45 7.30 -16.31
CA SER A 38 -2.25 7.71 -17.70
C SER A 38 -1.27 8.88 -17.79
N LYS A 39 -0.35 8.84 -18.75
CA LYS A 39 0.67 9.91 -18.96
C LYS A 39 0.17 11.03 -19.87
N ASP A 40 -1.06 10.91 -20.33
CA ASP A 40 -1.68 11.66 -21.43
C ASP A 40 -2.32 12.98 -20.95
N GLY A 41 -1.92 13.47 -19.77
CA GLY A 41 -2.34 14.77 -19.24
C GLY A 41 -3.76 14.83 -18.67
N ASN A 42 -4.61 13.85 -18.96
CA ASN A 42 -5.97 13.78 -18.42
C ASN A 42 -6.06 13.32 -16.95
N GLY A 43 -4.97 12.84 -16.36
CA GLY A 43 -4.95 12.39 -14.97
C GLY A 43 -5.82 11.16 -14.69
N GLU A 44 -6.12 10.36 -15.72
CA GLU A 44 -6.97 9.18 -15.55
C GLU A 44 -6.24 8.09 -14.73
N ILE A 45 -6.87 7.68 -13.63
CA ILE A 45 -6.37 6.63 -12.74
C ILE A 45 -7.25 5.40 -12.94
N ARG A 46 -6.64 4.28 -13.34
CA ARG A 46 -7.33 3.00 -13.51
C ARG A 46 -6.85 1.98 -12.49
N PRO A 47 -7.76 1.33 -11.74
CA PRO A 47 -7.36 0.24 -10.84
C PRO A 47 -6.90 -0.98 -11.65
N LEU A 48 -5.83 -1.61 -11.21
CA LEU A 48 -5.41 -2.92 -11.68
C LEU A 48 -6.07 -4.02 -10.83
N GLN A 49 -5.94 -5.28 -11.24
CA GLN A 49 -6.56 -6.41 -10.53
C GLN A 49 -6.15 -6.48 -9.05
N LEU A 50 -4.86 -6.31 -8.74
CA LEU A 50 -4.38 -6.28 -7.36
C LEU A 50 -4.95 -5.09 -6.57
N GLY A 51 -4.99 -3.90 -7.18
CA GLY A 51 -5.57 -2.72 -6.52
C GLY A 51 -7.07 -2.85 -6.28
N TYR A 52 -7.80 -3.50 -7.19
CA TYR A 52 -9.22 -3.82 -6.98
C TYR A 52 -9.41 -4.79 -5.82
N LEU A 53 -8.61 -5.85 -5.74
CA LEU A 53 -8.67 -6.82 -4.63
C LEU A 53 -8.29 -6.16 -3.30
N MET A 54 -7.25 -5.33 -3.28
CA MET A 54 -6.84 -4.52 -2.13
C MET A 54 -8.01 -3.71 -1.58
N ALA A 55 -8.67 -2.91 -2.42
CA ALA A 55 -9.80 -2.08 -2.01
C ALA A 55 -11.03 -2.91 -1.61
N ARG A 56 -11.27 -4.04 -2.29
CA ARG A 56 -12.42 -4.92 -2.03
C ARG A 56 -12.33 -5.63 -0.69
N PHE A 57 -11.12 -6.06 -0.31
CA PHE A 57 -10.89 -6.87 0.88
C PHE A 57 -10.21 -6.12 2.03
N CYS A 58 -9.97 -4.81 1.86
CA CYS A 58 -9.29 -3.95 2.85
C CYS A 58 -7.92 -4.49 3.27
N VAL A 59 -7.16 -5.01 2.31
CA VAL A 59 -5.81 -5.55 2.51
C VAL A 59 -4.81 -4.41 2.39
N GLU A 60 -3.74 -4.47 3.17
CA GLU A 60 -2.68 -3.47 3.18
C GLU A 60 -1.79 -3.58 1.92
N MET A 61 -1.17 -2.46 1.50
CA MET A 61 -0.41 -2.38 0.25
C MET A 61 0.84 -3.27 0.26
N ASP A 62 1.57 -3.33 1.38
CA ASP A 62 2.76 -4.17 1.50
C ASP A 62 2.40 -5.65 1.51
N THR A 63 1.27 -6.04 2.11
CA THR A 63 0.74 -7.40 1.94
C THR A 63 0.43 -7.71 0.48
N MET A 64 -0.23 -6.81 -0.24
CA MET A 64 -0.53 -7.00 -1.66
C MET A 64 0.73 -7.08 -2.54
N ARG A 65 1.84 -6.43 -2.14
CA ARG A 65 3.15 -6.61 -2.80
C ARG A 65 3.70 -8.02 -2.64
N LEU A 66 3.47 -8.66 -1.49
CA LEU A 66 3.86 -10.07 -1.29
C LEU A 66 3.11 -10.98 -2.28
N PHE A 67 1.79 -10.79 -2.42
CA PHE A 67 0.95 -11.58 -3.35
C PHE A 67 1.44 -11.53 -4.80
N ARG A 68 2.14 -10.46 -5.20
CA ARG A 68 2.74 -10.35 -6.55
C ARG A 68 3.84 -11.39 -6.81
N ASN A 69 4.45 -11.94 -5.76
CA ASN A 69 5.50 -12.94 -5.86
C ASN A 69 4.97 -14.36 -6.07
N LEU A 70 3.66 -14.58 -5.90
CA LEU A 70 3.04 -15.88 -6.18
C LEU A 70 3.05 -16.13 -7.69
N THR A 71 3.49 -17.33 -8.06
CA THR A 71 3.47 -17.80 -9.45
C THR A 71 2.66 -19.07 -9.53
N ALA A 72 2.35 -19.52 -10.76
CA ALA A 72 1.65 -20.80 -10.96
C ALA A 72 2.43 -22.02 -10.41
N SER A 73 3.72 -21.87 -10.09
CA SER A 73 4.57 -22.91 -9.50
C SER A 73 4.58 -22.91 -7.97
N SER A 74 3.93 -21.94 -7.33
CA SER A 74 3.89 -21.84 -5.88
C SER A 74 3.09 -22.99 -5.28
N THR A 75 3.65 -23.62 -4.25
CA THR A 75 3.01 -24.69 -3.48
C THR A 75 2.03 -24.12 -2.45
N GLU A 76 1.18 -24.97 -1.88
CA GLU A 76 0.31 -24.57 -0.76
C GLU A 76 1.12 -24.07 0.45
N VAL A 77 2.31 -24.63 0.66
CA VAL A 77 3.23 -24.20 1.72
C VAL A 77 3.77 -22.79 1.46
N ASP A 78 4.06 -22.45 0.21
CA ASP A 78 4.50 -21.10 -0.17
C ASP A 78 3.39 -20.08 0.06
N VAL A 79 2.15 -20.43 -0.30
CA VAL A 79 0.97 -19.59 -0.06
C VAL A 79 0.76 -19.39 1.45
N LEU A 80 0.90 -20.44 2.25
CA LEU A 80 0.77 -20.35 3.71
C LEU A 80 1.86 -19.46 4.32
N HIS A 81 3.10 -19.60 3.88
CA HIS A 81 4.21 -18.77 4.33
C HIS A 81 4.00 -17.30 3.97
N LEU A 82 3.52 -17.02 2.76
CA LEU A 82 3.19 -15.66 2.32
C LEU A 82 2.07 -15.06 3.15
N LEU A 83 0.98 -15.81 3.37
CA LEU A 83 -0.12 -15.38 4.22
C LEU A 83 0.38 -15.09 5.64
N ALA A 84 1.17 -15.98 6.23
CA ALA A 84 1.72 -15.78 7.57
C ALA A 84 2.66 -14.56 7.67
N SER A 85 3.22 -14.09 6.56
CA SER A 85 4.09 -12.91 6.48
C SER A 85 3.34 -11.60 6.20
N SER A 86 2.00 -11.64 6.17
CA SER A 86 1.18 -10.47 5.85
C SER A 86 1.15 -9.45 7.01
N THR A 87 1.17 -8.15 6.69
CA THR A 87 1.29 -7.05 7.67
C THR A 87 0.04 -6.92 8.55
N GLU A 88 -1.10 -7.47 8.13
CA GLU A 88 -2.36 -7.50 8.89
C GLU A 88 -2.20 -8.18 10.25
N PHE A 89 -1.27 -9.12 10.35
CA PHE A 89 -1.03 -9.85 11.60
C PHE A 89 -0.13 -9.09 12.58
N GLU A 90 0.64 -8.09 12.13
CA GLU A 90 1.60 -7.38 12.98
C GLU A 90 0.93 -6.56 14.09
N ALA A 91 -0.18 -5.87 13.78
CA ALA A 91 -0.88 -5.04 14.74
C ALA A 91 -1.84 -5.86 15.64
N GLY A 92 -2.37 -6.97 15.13
CA GLY A 92 -3.39 -7.77 15.82
C GLY A 92 -2.85 -8.94 16.64
N ILE A 93 -1.68 -9.48 16.28
CA ILE A 93 -1.09 -10.64 16.94
C ILE A 93 0.12 -10.20 17.76
N VAL A 94 -0.06 -10.18 19.09
CA VAL A 94 1.02 -9.85 20.02
C VAL A 94 1.63 -11.14 20.55
N LEU A 95 2.94 -11.29 20.34
CA LEU A 95 3.72 -12.33 21.00
C LEU A 95 3.88 -12.00 22.49
N ARG A 96 3.40 -12.88 23.35
CA ARG A 96 3.61 -12.75 24.80
C ARG A 96 4.99 -13.27 25.18
N HIS A 97 5.45 -12.78 26.33
CA HIS A 97 6.69 -13.28 26.92
C HIS A 97 6.60 -14.80 27.11
N ASN A 98 7.67 -15.52 26.72
CA ASN A 98 7.79 -16.99 26.74
C ASN A 98 6.95 -17.80 25.73
N GLU A 99 6.37 -17.20 24.68
CA GLU A 99 5.68 -17.96 23.61
C GLU A 99 6.63 -18.58 22.56
N LYS A 100 7.94 -18.31 22.63
CA LYS A 100 8.96 -18.78 21.67
C LYS A 100 9.66 -20.09 22.08
N LYS A 101 9.19 -20.72 23.17
CA LYS A 101 9.90 -21.82 23.85
C LYS A 101 9.96 -23.09 23.02
#